data_AF-A0A5C4WZT5-F1
#
_entry.id   AF-A0A5C4WZT5-F1
#
_cell.length_a   1.000
_cell.length_b   1.000
_cell.length_c   1.000
_cell.angle_alpha   90.00
_cell.angle_beta   90.00
_cell.angle_gamma   90.00
#
_symmetry.space_group_name_H-M   'P 1'
#
loop_
_entity.id
_entity.type
_entity.pdbx_description
1 polymer ?
#
loop_
_entity_poly.entity_id
_entity_poly.type
_entity_poly.pdbx_seq_one_letter_code
_entity_poly.pdbx_strand_id
1 'polypeptide(L)'
;MRTSRRLLISALTVVVLTVAAVPLLNFTVYTPARAAESYISAIERGDAQSAFSYLSTPTPTSTLALSDEVLSAAPDLPREPEAETVSVDGDHAKVRLSYNLSSREQTVDLNMVRLPASAGLFNRWAIEQEAWPTLTLDVSGSSTATVNGYGVSTGSVPVLFPASYLVGFDATYLKSRSQRTEVTAPGDSPTVKLSPEPTAKLEQTVEEQVTDHLQDCMKSKTLMPAGCVFGYDTDNEIIGDVSWSLERSPQIGLTSSGSDLELTPSTVEVRVKGRYRDIVTAAEHDFDEKLSFVLGGSVVVKSSQVSFEPRRLGDVTIA
;
A
#
# COMPACT_ATOMS: atom_id res chain seq x y z
N MET A 1 -18.38 22.77 72.42
CA MET A 1 -19.59 22.47 71.61
C MET A 1 -19.75 23.32 70.34
N ARG A 2 -19.39 24.61 70.29
CA ARG A 2 -19.54 25.44 69.07
C ARG A 2 -18.62 25.03 67.90
N THR A 3 -17.40 24.57 68.17
CA THR A 3 -16.42 24.14 67.16
C THR A 3 -16.77 22.81 66.52
N SER A 4 -17.26 21.81 67.26
CA SER A 4 -17.70 20.53 66.67
C SER A 4 -18.94 20.68 65.79
N ARG A 5 -19.86 21.58 66.16
CA ARG A 5 -21.05 21.88 65.35
C ARG A 5 -20.71 22.59 64.04
N ARG A 6 -19.70 23.47 64.04
CA ARG A 6 -19.18 24.09 62.81
C ARG A 6 -18.46 23.09 61.90
N LEU A 7 -17.67 22.17 62.47
CA LEU A 7 -17.00 21.09 61.73
C LEU A 7 -18.01 20.09 61.14
N LEU A 8 -19.08 19.76 61.88
CA LEU A 8 -20.17 18.93 61.40
C LEU A 8 -20.94 19.61 60.26
N ILE A 9 -21.24 20.91 60.39
CA ILE A 9 -21.91 21.67 59.33
C ILE A 9 -21.00 21.75 58.09
N SER A 10 -19.70 22.06 58.23
CA SER A 10 -18.80 22.11 57.09
C SER A 10 -18.66 20.75 56.41
N ALA A 11 -18.51 19.66 57.17
CA ALA A 11 -18.45 18.30 56.63
C ALA A 11 -19.75 17.93 55.88
N LEU A 12 -20.92 18.23 56.46
CA LEU A 12 -22.21 18.00 55.82
C LEU A 12 -22.36 18.83 54.54
N THR A 13 -21.92 20.10 54.57
CA THR A 13 -22.00 20.99 53.40
C THR A 13 -21.12 20.48 52.26
N VAL A 14 -19.90 20.01 52.58
CA VAL A 14 -19.01 19.39 51.60
C VAL A 14 -19.67 18.14 51.01
N VAL A 15 -20.20 17.24 51.84
CA VAL A 15 -20.88 16.02 51.38
C VAL A 15 -22.04 16.34 50.44
N VAL A 16 -22.92 17.26 50.84
CA VAL A 16 -24.08 17.69 50.03
C VAL A 16 -23.64 18.30 48.71
N LEU A 17 -22.61 19.16 48.71
CA LEU A 17 -22.04 19.73 47.48
C LEU A 17 -21.48 18.65 46.56
N THR A 18 -20.74 17.66 47.08
CA THR A 18 -20.27 16.53 46.26
C THR A 18 -21.40 15.68 45.70
N VAL A 19 -22.40 15.33 46.51
CA VAL A 19 -23.53 14.48 46.09
C VAL A 19 -24.40 15.17 45.04
N ALA A 20 -24.56 16.50 45.11
CA ALA A 20 -25.28 17.27 44.10
C ALA A 20 -24.43 17.58 42.85
N ALA A 21 -23.12 17.80 43.02
CA ALA A 21 -22.21 18.11 41.92
C ALA A 21 -22.00 16.92 40.98
N VAL A 22 -21.92 15.70 41.51
CA VAL A 22 -21.66 14.51 40.69
C VAL A 22 -22.76 14.26 39.63
N PRO A 23 -24.06 14.22 39.96
CA PRO A 23 -25.13 14.15 38.96
C PRO A 23 -25.07 15.32 37.97
N LEU A 24 -24.87 16.55 38.45
CA LEU A 24 -24.82 17.73 37.59
C LEU A 24 -23.68 17.65 36.58
N LEU A 25 -22.48 17.24 37.01
CA LEU A 25 -21.32 17.02 36.14
C LEU A 25 -21.57 15.86 35.18
N ASN A 26 -22.23 14.79 35.60
CA ASN A 26 -22.62 13.69 34.72
C ASN A 26 -23.64 14.10 33.64
N PHE A 27 -24.46 15.11 33.90
CA PHE A 27 -25.40 15.67 32.93
C PHE A 27 -24.80 16.75 32.02
N THR A 28 -23.70 17.40 32.42
CA THR A 28 -23.16 18.57 31.71
C THR A 28 -21.77 18.37 31.11
N VAL A 29 -20.91 17.60 31.79
CA VAL A 29 -19.50 17.42 31.43
C VAL A 29 -19.21 16.00 30.96
N TYR A 30 -19.69 15.00 31.71
CA TYR A 30 -19.43 13.58 31.42
C TYR A 30 -20.57 12.95 30.60
N THR A 31 -20.88 13.59 29.46
CA THR A 31 -21.96 13.18 28.55
C THR A 31 -21.43 12.32 27.40
N PRO A 32 -22.29 11.53 26.72
CA PRO A 32 -21.89 10.78 25.53
C PRO A 32 -21.34 11.68 24.41
N ALA A 33 -22.00 12.81 24.15
CA ALA A 33 -21.55 13.78 23.15
C ALA A 33 -20.13 14.30 23.41
N ARG A 34 -19.81 14.68 24.66
CA ARG A 34 -18.45 15.15 25.01
C ARG A 34 -17.38 14.08 24.84
N ALA A 35 -17.72 12.81 25.06
CA ALA A 35 -16.81 11.71 24.81
C ALA A 35 -16.51 11.56 23.30
N ALA A 36 -17.53 11.67 22.43
CA ALA A 36 -17.36 11.65 20.98
C ALA A 36 -16.51 12.85 20.48
N GLU A 37 -16.76 14.06 21.00
CA GLU A 37 -15.92 15.24 20.69
C GLU A 37 -14.47 15.06 21.14
N SER A 38 -14.27 14.49 22.34
CA SER A 38 -12.93 14.24 22.89
C SER A 38 -12.17 13.20 22.08
N TYR A 39 -12.87 12.19 21.56
CA TYR A 39 -12.33 11.23 20.62
C TYR A 39 -11.82 11.93 19.34
N ILE A 40 -12.65 12.74 18.68
CA ILE A 40 -12.23 13.48 17.48
C ILE A 40 -11.09 14.44 17.79
N SER A 41 -11.12 15.12 18.93
CA SER A 41 -10.05 16.01 19.35
C SER A 41 -8.72 15.26 19.55
N ALA A 42 -8.75 14.00 19.99
CA ALA A 42 -7.56 13.16 20.08
C ALA A 42 -7.05 12.80 18.67
N ILE A 43 -7.95 12.44 17.76
CA ILE A 43 -7.62 12.17 16.37
C ILE A 43 -7.00 13.41 15.69
N GLU A 44 -7.57 14.59 15.88
CA GLU A 44 -7.07 15.87 15.36
C GLU A 44 -5.63 16.17 15.78
N ARG A 45 -5.25 15.75 17.00
CA ARG A 45 -3.89 15.92 17.54
C ARG A 45 -2.91 14.80 17.12
N GLY A 46 -3.36 13.80 16.36
CA GLY A 46 -2.57 12.63 16.02
C GLY A 46 -2.30 11.70 17.22
N ASP A 47 -3.10 11.80 18.28
CA ASP A 47 -2.94 11.05 19.54
C ASP A 47 -3.87 9.83 19.54
N ALA A 48 -3.41 8.76 18.88
CA ALA A 48 -4.13 7.49 18.78
C ALA A 48 -4.31 6.84 20.16
N GLN A 49 -3.31 6.94 21.04
CA GLN A 49 -3.39 6.41 22.40
C GLN A 49 -4.57 7.01 23.19
N SER A 50 -4.72 8.34 23.18
CA SER A 50 -5.86 9.01 23.80
C SER A 50 -7.17 8.64 23.10
N ALA A 51 -7.18 8.54 21.77
CA ALA A 51 -8.36 8.13 21.01
C ALA A 51 -8.87 6.75 21.46
N PHE A 52 -7.99 5.77 21.67
CA PHE A 52 -8.38 4.44 22.17
C PHE A 52 -9.10 4.47 23.52
N SER A 53 -8.82 5.46 24.38
CA SER A 53 -9.48 5.57 25.68
C SER A 53 -10.99 5.86 25.60
N TYR A 54 -11.45 6.32 24.43
CA TYR A 54 -12.85 6.59 24.09
C TYR A 54 -13.48 5.50 23.22
N LEU A 55 -12.82 4.37 23.03
CA LEU A 55 -13.31 3.25 22.22
C LEU A 55 -13.58 2.02 23.09
N SER A 56 -14.69 1.34 22.80
CA SER A 56 -15.00 -0.01 23.29
C SER A 56 -15.01 -0.95 22.08
N THR A 57 -13.87 -1.61 21.85
CA THR A 57 -13.58 -2.38 20.62
C THR A 57 -13.20 -3.81 20.93
N PRO A 58 -13.42 -4.76 19.99
CA PRO A 58 -12.75 -6.05 20.03
C PRO A 58 -11.23 -5.89 19.87
N THR A 59 -10.47 -6.94 20.18
CA THR A 59 -9.03 -6.97 19.92
C THR A 59 -8.78 -6.89 18.41
N PRO A 60 -7.98 -5.92 17.91
CA PRO A 60 -7.69 -5.79 16.49
C PRO A 60 -6.82 -6.96 15.99
N THR A 61 -6.96 -7.30 14.71
CA THR A 61 -6.15 -8.32 14.03
C THR A 61 -4.70 -7.89 13.85
N SER A 62 -4.44 -6.58 13.82
CA SER A 62 -3.13 -5.96 13.73
C SER A 62 -3.18 -4.56 14.32
N THR A 63 -2.08 -4.11 14.94
CA THR A 63 -1.93 -2.76 15.50
C THR A 63 -0.99 -1.87 14.70
N LEU A 64 -0.46 -2.36 13.57
CA LEU A 64 0.59 -1.67 12.81
C LEU A 64 0.16 -0.31 12.23
N ALA A 65 -1.15 -0.12 11.94
CA ALA A 65 -1.71 1.14 11.43
C ALA A 65 -2.47 1.94 12.50
N LEU A 66 -2.36 1.54 13.77
CA LEU A 66 -3.12 2.07 14.89
C LEU A 66 -2.28 2.94 15.84
N SER A 67 -1.07 3.36 15.43
CA SER A 67 -0.16 4.14 16.27
C SER A 67 -0.27 5.65 16.04
N ASP A 68 0.25 6.42 17.00
CA ASP A 68 0.29 7.88 16.94
C ASP A 68 1.08 8.37 15.72
N GLU A 69 2.16 7.66 15.36
CA GLU A 69 3.01 8.04 14.24
C GLU A 69 2.30 7.87 12.89
N VAL A 70 1.52 6.79 12.74
CA VAL A 70 0.70 6.55 11.54
C VAL A 70 -0.38 7.61 11.44
N LEU A 71 -1.07 7.91 12.53
CA LEU A 71 -2.15 8.89 12.54
C LEU A 71 -1.64 10.31 12.30
N SER A 72 -0.52 10.68 12.91
CA SER A 72 0.12 12.01 12.74
C SER A 72 0.64 12.24 11.32
N ALA A 73 0.99 11.17 10.60
CA ALA A 73 1.39 11.23 9.19
C ALA A 73 0.21 11.23 8.21
N ALA A 74 -1.03 11.24 8.72
CA ALA A 74 -2.23 11.26 7.88
C ALA A 74 -2.26 12.49 6.97
N PRO A 75 -2.67 12.33 5.69
CA PRO A 75 -2.82 13.45 4.77
C PRO A 75 -3.81 14.53 5.23
N ASP A 76 -4.83 14.15 5.98
CA ASP A 76 -5.76 15.06 6.63
C ASP A 76 -6.45 14.37 7.82
N LEU A 77 -6.74 15.18 8.85
CA LEU A 77 -7.38 14.76 10.09
C LEU A 77 -8.65 15.59 10.33
N PRO A 78 -9.66 15.02 10.99
CA PRO A 78 -10.91 15.70 11.31
C PRO A 78 -10.69 16.90 12.23
N ARG A 79 -11.52 17.92 12.07
CA ARG A 79 -11.49 19.16 12.87
C ARG A 79 -12.91 19.59 13.23
N GLU A 80 -13.00 20.52 14.17
CA GLU A 80 -14.25 21.20 14.54
C GLU A 80 -15.38 20.21 14.89
N PRO A 81 -15.17 19.28 15.85
CA PRO A 81 -16.21 18.33 16.20
C PRO A 81 -17.37 19.00 16.92
N GLU A 82 -18.59 18.67 16.52
CA GLU A 82 -19.82 19.01 17.23
C GLU A 82 -20.64 17.74 17.44
N ALA A 83 -21.05 17.47 18.69
CA ALA A 83 -21.83 16.27 18.99
C ALA A 83 -23.13 16.58 19.72
N GLU A 84 -24.20 15.90 19.32
CA GLU A 84 -25.50 15.94 19.97
C GLU A 84 -25.86 14.55 20.51
N THR A 85 -26.28 14.47 21.78
CA THR A 85 -26.82 13.22 22.33
C THR A 85 -28.28 13.08 21.90
N VAL A 86 -28.55 12.15 20.98
CA VAL A 86 -29.88 11.92 20.40
C VAL A 86 -30.78 11.18 21.38
N SER A 87 -30.24 10.15 22.04
CA SER A 87 -30.98 9.36 23.03
C SER A 87 -30.04 8.67 24.01
N VAL A 88 -30.51 8.45 25.23
CA VAL A 88 -29.81 7.64 26.26
C VAL A 88 -30.80 6.60 26.77
N ASP A 89 -30.39 5.33 26.77
CA ASP A 89 -31.14 4.20 27.29
C ASP A 89 -30.24 3.36 28.21
N GLY A 90 -30.38 3.56 29.53
CA GLY A 90 -29.55 2.92 30.54
C GLY A 90 -28.05 3.19 30.33
N ASP A 91 -27.32 2.16 29.94
CA ASP A 91 -25.88 2.19 29.70
C ASP A 91 -25.50 2.35 28.22
N HIS A 92 -26.48 2.55 27.33
CA HIS A 92 -26.24 2.85 25.93
C HIS A 92 -26.75 4.25 25.56
N ALA A 93 -26.13 4.86 24.56
CA ALA A 93 -26.60 6.12 23.99
C ALA A 93 -26.35 6.18 22.49
N LYS A 94 -27.13 7.04 21.82
CA LYS A 94 -26.90 7.41 20.42
C LYS A 94 -26.44 8.85 20.36
N VAL A 95 -25.35 9.10 19.64
CA VAL A 95 -24.76 10.42 19.46
C VAL A 95 -24.70 10.71 17.97
N ARG A 96 -25.17 11.89 17.55
CA ARG A 96 -24.92 12.41 16.23
C ARG A 96 -23.69 13.30 16.30
N LEU A 97 -22.65 12.94 15.56
CA LEU A 97 -21.38 13.66 15.51
C LEU A 97 -21.21 14.28 14.13
N SER A 98 -20.93 15.58 14.07
CA SER A 98 -20.42 16.26 12.88
C SER A 98 -18.96 16.66 13.07
N TYR A 99 -18.21 16.69 11.98
CA TYR A 99 -16.81 17.11 11.92
C TYR A 99 -16.43 17.50 10.49
N ASN A 100 -15.35 18.26 10.33
CA ASN A 100 -14.80 18.62 9.02
C ASN A 100 -13.61 17.73 8.66
N LEU A 101 -13.69 17.01 7.53
CA LEU A 101 -12.60 16.22 6.96
C LEU A 101 -12.47 16.52 5.46
N SER A 102 -11.24 16.74 5.00
CA SER A 102 -10.91 17.17 3.64
C SER A 102 -11.73 18.40 3.20
N SER A 103 -11.90 19.36 4.12
CA SER A 103 -12.73 20.57 3.92
C SER A 103 -14.22 20.30 3.63
N ARG A 104 -14.73 19.13 4.02
CA ARG A 104 -16.14 18.76 3.90
C ARG A 104 -16.69 18.41 5.26
N GLU A 105 -17.85 18.97 5.59
CA GLU A 105 -18.61 18.56 6.76
C GLU A 105 -19.12 17.13 6.54
N GLN A 106 -18.88 16.28 7.53
CA GLN A 106 -19.36 14.90 7.62
C GLN A 106 -20.26 14.77 8.84
N THR A 107 -21.24 13.88 8.78
CA THR A 107 -22.08 13.53 9.92
C THR A 107 -22.15 12.01 10.06
N VAL A 108 -21.96 11.51 11.27
CA VAL A 108 -22.05 10.08 11.60
C VAL A 108 -22.85 9.88 12.89
N ASP A 109 -23.75 8.90 12.89
CA ASP A 109 -24.44 8.46 14.10
C ASP A 109 -23.61 7.36 14.78
N LEU A 110 -23.26 7.57 16.05
CA LEU A 110 -22.44 6.69 16.87
C LEU A 110 -23.27 6.01 17.94
N ASN A 111 -23.04 4.71 18.14
CA ASN A 111 -23.47 4.00 19.33
C ASN A 111 -22.42 4.16 20.42
N MET A 112 -22.89 4.47 21.63
CA MET A 112 -22.04 4.70 22.79
C MET A 112 -22.42 3.72 23.89
N VAL A 113 -21.43 3.25 24.64
CA VAL A 113 -21.62 2.39 25.81
C VAL A 113 -20.96 3.02 27.04
N ARG A 114 -21.61 2.88 28.20
CA ARG A 114 -21.09 3.33 29.48
C ARG A 114 -20.07 2.32 30.00
N LEU A 115 -18.82 2.74 30.08
CA LEU A 115 -17.75 1.99 30.74
C LEU A 115 -17.87 2.10 32.27
N PRO A 116 -17.33 1.13 33.03
CA PRO A 116 -17.24 1.23 34.47
C PRO A 116 -16.57 2.54 34.92
N ALA A 117 -17.25 3.27 35.81
CA ALA A 117 -16.77 4.55 36.32
C ALA A 117 -15.47 4.38 37.12
N SER A 118 -14.47 5.22 36.85
CA SER A 118 -13.29 5.33 37.72
C SER A 118 -13.71 5.87 39.09
N ALA A 119 -13.49 5.09 40.15
CA ALA A 119 -13.93 5.39 41.52
C ALA A 119 -15.45 5.57 41.71
N GLY A 120 -16.28 5.16 40.75
CA GLY A 120 -17.75 5.10 40.90
C GLY A 120 -18.53 6.42 40.82
N LEU A 121 -17.88 7.55 40.52
CA LEU A 121 -18.52 8.87 40.57
C LEU A 121 -18.90 9.42 39.19
N PHE A 122 -17.98 9.36 38.22
CA PHE A 122 -18.17 10.01 36.92
C PHE A 122 -18.43 9.00 35.81
N ASN A 123 -19.41 9.31 34.97
CA ASN A 123 -19.70 8.51 33.79
C ASN A 123 -18.50 8.49 32.85
N ARG A 124 -18.22 7.31 32.31
CA ARG A 124 -17.24 7.15 31.22
C ARG A 124 -17.98 6.57 30.04
N TRP A 125 -18.04 7.32 28.95
CA TRP A 125 -18.66 6.88 27.71
C TRP A 125 -17.57 6.54 26.70
N ALA A 126 -17.80 5.49 25.92
CA ALA A 126 -16.95 5.11 24.81
C ALA A 126 -17.81 4.79 23.59
N ILE A 127 -17.25 4.99 22.40
CA ILE A 127 -17.86 4.59 21.15
C ILE A 127 -17.83 3.06 21.09
N GLU A 128 -19.00 2.46 20.99
CA GLU A 128 -19.18 1.01 20.90
C GLU A 128 -18.93 0.56 19.45
N GLN A 129 -17.95 -0.31 19.28
CA GLN A 129 -17.57 -0.88 17.99
C GLN A 129 -17.67 -2.40 18.05
N GLU A 130 -18.51 -2.99 17.21
CA GLU A 130 -18.59 -4.44 17.03
C GLU A 130 -17.41 -4.97 16.19
N ALA A 131 -16.89 -4.14 15.29
CA ALA A 131 -15.74 -4.42 14.44
C ALA A 131 -14.93 -3.14 14.22
N TRP A 132 -13.65 -3.31 13.85
CA TRP A 132 -12.79 -2.21 13.45
C TRP A 132 -13.12 -1.74 12.02
N PRO A 133 -13.06 -0.44 11.73
CA PRO A 133 -12.98 0.00 10.35
C PRO A 133 -11.63 -0.42 9.77
N THR A 134 -11.62 -0.72 8.47
CA THR A 134 -10.44 -1.32 7.83
C THR A 134 -10.14 -0.69 6.48
N LEU A 135 -8.86 -0.67 6.11
CA LEU A 135 -8.45 -0.48 4.72
C LEU A 135 -8.24 -1.86 4.11
N THR A 136 -9.00 -2.21 3.08
CA THR A 136 -8.79 -3.45 2.33
C THR A 136 -7.76 -3.19 1.23
N LEU A 137 -6.52 -3.64 1.45
CA LEU A 137 -5.39 -3.41 0.58
C LEU A 137 -5.25 -4.56 -0.43
N ASP A 138 -5.68 -4.31 -1.67
CA ASP A 138 -5.55 -5.22 -2.80
C ASP A 138 -4.29 -4.85 -3.59
N VAL A 139 -3.23 -5.61 -3.35
CA VAL A 139 -1.89 -5.33 -3.89
C VAL A 139 -1.42 -6.53 -4.69
N SER A 140 -1.22 -6.31 -5.99
CA SER A 140 -0.63 -7.33 -6.87
C SER A 140 0.89 -7.30 -6.74
N GLY A 141 1.52 -8.46 -6.58
CA GLY A 141 2.98 -8.60 -6.59
C GLY A 141 3.71 -8.19 -5.29
N SER A 142 2.98 -7.86 -4.21
CA SER A 142 3.57 -7.58 -2.90
C SER A 142 2.69 -8.10 -1.75
N SER A 143 3.33 -8.62 -0.69
CA SER A 143 2.67 -8.97 0.57
C SER A 143 2.72 -7.86 1.62
N THR A 144 3.39 -6.75 1.29
CA THR A 144 3.54 -5.59 2.16
C THR A 144 3.04 -4.33 1.48
N ALA A 145 2.46 -3.43 2.27
CA ALA A 145 2.06 -2.10 1.88
C ALA A 145 2.51 -1.08 2.93
N THR A 146 2.18 0.18 2.70
CA THR A 146 2.38 1.27 3.63
C THR A 146 1.09 2.03 3.83
N VAL A 147 0.77 2.38 5.08
CA VAL A 147 -0.30 3.31 5.44
C VAL A 147 0.37 4.52 6.10
N ASN A 148 0.17 5.71 5.53
CA ASN A 148 0.83 6.95 5.92
C ASN A 148 2.37 6.83 6.02
N GLY A 149 2.96 6.01 5.13
CA GLY A 149 4.41 5.76 5.09
C GLY A 149 4.91 4.64 6.01
N TYR A 150 4.06 4.04 6.85
CA TYR A 150 4.44 2.97 7.76
C TYR A 150 4.05 1.60 7.22
N GLY A 151 4.96 0.63 7.34
CA GLY A 151 4.81 -0.71 6.79
C GLY A 151 3.68 -1.51 7.46
N VAL A 152 2.83 -2.12 6.64
CA VAL A 152 1.73 -3.01 7.05
C VAL A 152 1.70 -4.24 6.13
N SER A 153 1.07 -5.31 6.61
CA SER A 153 0.73 -6.44 5.74
C SER A 153 -0.45 -6.07 4.83
N THR A 154 -0.49 -6.64 3.62
CA THR A 154 -1.63 -6.49 2.71
C THR A 154 -2.87 -7.24 3.22
N GLY A 155 -4.03 -6.99 2.61
CA GLY A 155 -5.32 -7.48 3.09
C GLY A 155 -6.05 -6.46 3.96
N SER A 156 -6.80 -6.92 4.97
CA SER A 156 -7.61 -6.04 5.82
C SER A 156 -6.78 -5.46 6.96
N VAL A 157 -6.58 -4.14 6.93
CA VAL A 157 -5.76 -3.40 7.89
C VAL A 157 -6.66 -2.54 8.79
N PRO A 158 -6.77 -2.83 10.11
CA PRO A 158 -7.51 -2.00 11.05
C PRO A 158 -6.93 -0.59 11.13
N VAL A 159 -7.79 0.42 11.15
CA VAL A 159 -7.40 1.83 11.25
C VAL A 159 -8.33 2.59 12.19
N LEU A 160 -7.98 3.83 12.53
CA LEU A 160 -8.87 4.74 13.25
C LEU A 160 -9.81 5.48 12.29
N PHE A 161 -10.91 6.00 12.82
CA PHE A 161 -11.84 6.84 12.08
C PHE A 161 -12.16 8.09 12.90
N PRO A 162 -12.61 9.19 12.31
CA PRO A 162 -12.48 9.49 10.90
C PRO A 162 -11.07 9.99 10.59
N ALA A 163 -10.50 9.60 9.45
CA ALA A 163 -9.21 10.12 8.99
C ALA A 163 -9.05 9.87 7.48
N SER A 164 -8.21 10.68 6.84
CA SER A 164 -7.72 10.38 5.50
C SER A 164 -6.42 9.58 5.60
N TYR A 165 -6.25 8.57 4.75
CA TYR A 165 -5.09 7.70 4.72
C TYR A 165 -4.41 7.76 3.35
N LEU A 166 -3.09 7.81 3.36
CA LEU A 166 -2.26 7.67 2.17
C LEU A 166 -1.67 6.27 2.12
N VAL A 167 -2.13 5.46 1.16
CA VAL A 167 -1.75 4.05 1.04
C VAL A 167 -0.85 3.88 -0.18
N GLY A 168 0.22 3.10 -0.06
CA GLY A 168 1.12 2.76 -1.17
C GLY A 168 1.93 1.52 -0.85
N PHE A 169 2.94 1.21 -1.64
CA PHE A 169 4.02 0.33 -1.23
C PHE A 169 5.31 0.71 -1.95
N ASP A 170 6.44 0.46 -1.29
CA ASP A 170 7.77 0.69 -1.84
C ASP A 170 8.64 -0.51 -1.47
N ALA A 171 8.85 -1.40 -2.44
CA ALA A 171 9.71 -2.57 -2.31
C ALA A 171 10.88 -2.45 -3.28
N THR A 172 11.91 -3.28 -3.08
CA THR A 172 13.18 -3.20 -3.81
C THR A 172 13.02 -3.17 -5.34
N TYR A 173 12.06 -3.93 -5.88
CA TYR A 173 11.87 -4.08 -7.32
C TYR A 173 10.59 -3.46 -7.85
N LEU A 174 9.57 -3.34 -7.01
CA LEU A 174 8.25 -2.84 -7.38
C LEU A 174 7.82 -1.77 -6.38
N LYS A 175 7.16 -0.74 -6.87
CA LYS A 175 6.54 0.32 -6.08
C LYS A 175 5.14 0.59 -6.58
N SER A 176 4.34 1.35 -5.84
CA SER A 176 3.11 1.92 -6.37
C SER A 176 3.08 3.42 -6.22
N ARG A 177 2.23 4.07 -7.01
CA ARG A 177 1.76 5.41 -6.67
C ARG A 177 0.94 5.34 -5.39
N SER A 178 1.11 6.34 -4.53
CA SER A 178 0.28 6.46 -3.34
C SER A 178 -1.15 6.87 -3.71
N GLN A 179 -2.13 6.26 -3.07
CA GLN A 179 -3.55 6.57 -3.20
C GLN A 179 -4.09 7.11 -1.89
N ARG A 180 -4.87 8.19 -1.98
CA ARG A 180 -5.59 8.73 -0.83
C ARG A 180 -6.96 8.06 -0.72
N THR A 181 -7.31 7.64 0.48
CA THR A 181 -8.64 7.10 0.82
C THR A 181 -9.11 7.72 2.14
N GLU A 182 -10.40 7.68 2.42
CA GLU A 182 -10.99 8.23 3.64
C GLU A 182 -11.77 7.13 4.36
N VAL A 183 -11.66 7.11 5.69
CA VAL A 183 -12.49 6.30 6.57
C VAL A 183 -13.25 7.29 7.43
N THR A 184 -14.57 7.29 7.35
CA THR A 184 -15.45 8.33 7.91
C THR A 184 -16.34 7.83 9.05
N ALA A 185 -16.56 6.52 9.12
CA ALA A 185 -17.40 5.88 10.11
C ALA A 185 -16.76 4.59 10.68
N PRO A 186 -17.17 4.14 11.88
CA PRO A 186 -16.60 2.96 12.53
C PRO A 186 -16.77 1.64 11.74
N GLY A 187 -17.73 1.57 10.82
CA GLY A 187 -17.99 0.39 9.98
C GLY A 187 -17.38 0.45 8.58
N ASP A 188 -16.64 1.51 8.25
CA ASP A 188 -16.13 1.70 6.89
C ASP A 188 -15.02 0.69 6.56
N SER A 189 -15.09 0.14 5.34
CA SER A 189 -14.12 -0.82 4.83
C SER A 189 -13.72 -0.56 3.37
N PRO A 190 -13.20 0.64 3.01
CA PRO A 190 -12.86 0.94 1.63
C PRO A 190 -11.75 0.02 1.09
N THR A 191 -11.88 -0.35 -0.19
CA THR A 191 -10.85 -1.12 -0.91
C THR A 191 -9.92 -0.19 -1.67
N VAL A 192 -8.62 -0.32 -1.44
CA VAL A 192 -7.57 0.40 -2.17
C VAL A 192 -6.82 -0.59 -3.06
N LYS A 193 -6.86 -0.35 -4.38
CA LYS A 193 -6.18 -1.17 -5.37
C LYS A 193 -4.87 -0.52 -5.79
N LEU A 194 -3.74 -1.13 -5.46
CA LEU A 194 -2.43 -0.59 -5.80
C LEU A 194 -1.85 -1.33 -7.02
N SER A 195 -1.62 -0.58 -8.09
CA SER A 195 -0.96 -1.09 -9.29
C SER A 195 0.56 -1.05 -9.12
N PRO A 196 1.27 -2.19 -9.30
CA PRO A 196 2.72 -2.22 -9.27
C PRO A 196 3.33 -1.49 -10.47
N GLU A 197 4.41 -0.76 -10.22
CA GLU A 197 5.28 -0.13 -11.21
C GLU A 197 6.72 -0.62 -10.99
N PRO A 198 7.47 -0.91 -12.06
CA PRO A 198 8.89 -1.23 -11.96
C PRO A 198 9.69 -0.11 -11.29
N THR A 199 10.67 -0.51 -10.49
CA THR A 199 11.69 0.42 -9.97
C THR A 199 12.90 0.45 -10.91
N ALA A 200 13.71 1.51 -10.82
CA ALA A 200 14.99 1.58 -11.52
C ALA A 200 15.93 0.42 -11.16
N LYS A 201 15.81 -0.13 -9.93
CA LYS A 201 16.61 -1.28 -9.51
C LYS A 201 16.20 -2.56 -10.24
N LEU A 202 14.90 -2.76 -10.48
CA LEU A 202 14.41 -3.87 -11.29
C LEU A 202 14.87 -3.75 -12.73
N GLU A 203 14.75 -2.56 -13.31
CA GLU A 203 15.22 -2.29 -14.68
C GLU A 203 16.71 -2.60 -14.83
N GLN A 204 17.55 -2.13 -13.90
CA GLN A 204 18.99 -2.43 -13.89
C GLN A 204 19.25 -3.94 -13.81
N THR A 205 18.57 -4.67 -12.92
CA THR A 205 18.76 -6.11 -12.77
C THR A 205 18.34 -6.88 -14.02
N VAL A 206 17.26 -6.46 -14.70
CA VAL A 206 16.86 -7.06 -15.98
C VAL A 206 17.84 -6.71 -17.09
N GLU A 207 18.36 -5.48 -17.12
CA GLU A 207 19.36 -5.05 -18.09
C GLU A 207 20.65 -5.89 -18.01
N GLU A 208 21.12 -6.17 -16.80
CA GLU A 208 22.25 -7.07 -16.55
C GLU A 208 21.95 -8.47 -17.11
N GLN A 209 20.78 -9.05 -16.80
CA GLN A 209 20.39 -10.38 -17.30
C GLN A 209 20.27 -10.45 -18.83
N VAL A 210 19.66 -9.44 -19.45
CA VAL A 210 19.54 -9.35 -20.91
C VAL A 210 20.92 -9.24 -21.56
N THR A 211 21.79 -8.40 -21.00
CA THR A 211 23.14 -8.20 -21.52
C THR A 211 23.95 -9.48 -21.43
N ASP A 212 23.96 -10.14 -20.27
CA ASP A 212 24.68 -11.40 -20.07
C ASP A 212 24.17 -12.49 -21.02
N HIS A 213 22.84 -12.61 -21.16
CA HIS A 213 22.24 -13.57 -22.08
C HIS A 213 22.65 -13.32 -23.54
N LEU A 214 22.60 -12.07 -24.01
CA LEU A 214 23.02 -11.73 -25.38
C LEU A 214 24.52 -11.97 -25.58
N GLN A 215 25.37 -11.64 -24.61
CA GLN A 215 26.81 -11.89 -24.68
C GLN A 215 27.14 -13.39 -24.72
N ASP A 216 26.43 -14.20 -23.95
CA ASP A 216 26.56 -15.65 -24.02
C ASP A 216 26.13 -16.20 -25.38
N CYS A 217 25.05 -15.66 -25.95
CA CYS A 217 24.63 -15.98 -27.31
C CYS A 217 25.68 -15.62 -28.37
N MET A 218 26.41 -14.50 -28.20
CA MET A 218 27.48 -14.10 -29.13
C MET A 218 28.68 -15.05 -29.13
N LYS A 219 28.85 -15.87 -28.08
CA LYS A 219 29.91 -16.90 -28.02
C LYS A 219 29.59 -18.14 -28.84
N SER A 220 28.35 -18.26 -29.34
CA SER A 220 27.95 -19.39 -30.16
C SER A 220 28.74 -19.44 -31.47
N LYS A 221 28.94 -20.66 -31.95
CA LYS A 221 29.63 -20.96 -33.22
C LYS A 221 28.72 -21.59 -34.26
N THR A 222 27.41 -21.65 -33.99
CA THR A 222 26.38 -22.20 -34.87
C THR A 222 25.47 -21.10 -35.40
N LEU A 223 24.81 -21.36 -36.54
CA LEU A 223 23.80 -20.45 -37.09
C LEU A 223 22.54 -20.33 -36.24
N MET A 224 22.21 -21.39 -35.50
CA MET A 224 21.12 -21.43 -34.52
C MET A 224 21.71 -21.61 -33.12
N PRO A 225 22.10 -20.52 -32.44
CA PRO A 225 22.54 -20.58 -31.06
C PRO A 225 21.42 -21.12 -30.15
N ALA A 226 21.70 -22.17 -29.39
CA ALA A 226 20.73 -22.76 -28.48
C ALA A 226 20.33 -21.78 -27.37
N GLY A 227 19.03 -21.63 -27.12
CA GLY A 227 18.50 -20.72 -26.10
C GLY A 227 18.46 -19.25 -26.49
N CYS A 228 18.92 -18.89 -27.68
CA CYS A 228 18.91 -17.51 -28.17
C CYS A 228 17.69 -17.22 -29.03
N VAL A 229 17.21 -15.98 -28.98
CA VAL A 229 16.00 -15.56 -29.70
C VAL A 229 16.24 -15.16 -31.16
N PHE A 230 17.44 -15.41 -31.69
CA PHE A 230 17.84 -15.09 -33.05
C PHE A 230 18.60 -16.26 -33.67
N GLY A 231 18.67 -16.23 -35.00
CA GLY A 231 19.42 -17.18 -35.80
C GLY A 231 19.35 -16.79 -37.27
N TYR A 232 20.28 -17.34 -38.06
CA TYR A 232 20.34 -17.13 -39.51
C TYR A 232 20.03 -18.43 -40.26
N ASP A 233 18.99 -18.41 -41.10
CA ASP A 233 18.58 -19.57 -41.91
C ASP A 233 19.18 -19.49 -43.32
N THR A 234 19.64 -20.61 -43.85
CA THR A 234 20.20 -20.75 -45.20
C THR A 234 20.16 -22.19 -45.66
N ASP A 235 19.92 -22.40 -46.96
CA ASP A 235 19.96 -23.72 -47.60
C ASP A 235 21.40 -24.18 -47.90
N ASN A 236 22.39 -23.30 -47.73
CA ASN A 236 23.79 -23.57 -48.05
C ASN A 236 24.52 -24.33 -46.93
N GLU A 237 25.54 -25.10 -47.29
CA GLU A 237 26.37 -25.83 -46.31
C GLU A 237 27.33 -24.84 -45.63
N ILE A 238 27.29 -24.73 -44.30
CA ILE A 238 28.24 -23.89 -43.55
C ILE A 238 29.57 -24.59 -43.37
N ILE A 239 30.66 -23.89 -43.67
CA ILE A 239 32.03 -24.38 -43.58
C ILE A 239 32.70 -23.82 -42.32
N GLY A 240 32.88 -24.67 -41.31
CA GLY A 240 33.53 -24.30 -40.05
C GLY A 240 32.61 -23.53 -39.10
N ASP A 241 33.22 -22.74 -38.21
CA ASP A 241 32.48 -21.95 -37.21
C ASP A 241 32.01 -20.61 -37.79
N VAL A 242 30.88 -20.12 -37.27
CA VAL A 242 30.43 -18.74 -37.49
C VAL A 242 30.81 -17.83 -36.33
N SER A 243 30.89 -16.53 -36.59
CA SER A 243 31.13 -15.50 -35.57
C SER A 243 29.93 -14.57 -35.46
N TRP A 244 29.43 -14.42 -34.25
CA TRP A 244 28.35 -13.49 -33.91
C TRP A 244 28.90 -12.23 -33.25
N SER A 245 28.33 -11.06 -33.57
CA SER A 245 28.60 -9.80 -32.88
C SER A 245 27.33 -8.99 -32.66
N LEU A 246 27.25 -8.31 -31.51
CA LEU A 246 26.16 -7.40 -31.18
C LEU A 246 26.49 -6.03 -31.79
N GLU A 247 25.69 -5.57 -32.75
CA GLU A 247 25.85 -4.26 -33.39
C GLU A 247 25.07 -3.17 -32.65
N ARG A 248 23.87 -3.51 -32.15
CA ARG A 248 23.03 -2.63 -31.35
C ARG A 248 22.39 -3.37 -30.18
N SER A 249 22.70 -2.91 -28.97
CA SER A 249 22.05 -3.39 -27.74
C SER A 249 20.60 -2.90 -27.62
N PRO A 250 19.71 -3.69 -27.00
CA PRO A 250 18.35 -3.24 -26.71
C PRO A 250 18.35 -2.09 -25.70
N GLN A 251 17.44 -1.16 -25.85
CA GLN A 251 17.04 -0.27 -24.76
C GLN A 251 16.11 -1.01 -23.81
N ILE A 252 16.48 -1.07 -22.53
CA ILE A 252 15.71 -1.77 -21.51
C ILE A 252 14.73 -0.79 -20.86
N GLY A 253 13.45 -1.15 -20.89
CA GLY A 253 12.40 -0.48 -20.15
C GLY A 253 11.32 -1.49 -19.81
N LEU A 254 10.73 -1.38 -18.63
CA LEU A 254 9.75 -2.34 -18.15
C LEU A 254 8.36 -1.70 -18.06
N THR A 255 7.34 -2.48 -18.39
CA THR A 255 5.95 -2.10 -18.20
C THR A 255 5.24 -3.14 -17.34
N SER A 256 4.21 -2.70 -16.62
CA SER A 256 3.35 -3.57 -15.82
C SER A 256 1.95 -3.57 -16.41
N SER A 257 1.41 -4.75 -16.69
CA SER A 257 0.02 -4.96 -17.10
C SER A 257 -0.66 -5.87 -16.08
N GLY A 258 -1.36 -5.27 -15.11
CA GLY A 258 -1.90 -6.02 -13.98
C GLY A 258 -0.77 -6.60 -13.12
N SER A 259 -0.71 -7.94 -13.02
CA SER A 259 0.36 -8.68 -12.32
C SER A 259 1.57 -8.99 -13.20
N ASP A 260 1.46 -8.77 -14.52
CA ASP A 260 2.48 -9.21 -15.48
C ASP A 260 3.46 -8.08 -15.74
N LEU A 261 4.75 -8.40 -15.64
CA LEU A 261 5.84 -7.48 -15.96
C LEU A 261 6.46 -7.91 -17.27
N GLU A 262 6.57 -6.98 -18.21
CA GLU A 262 7.09 -7.25 -19.54
C GLU A 262 8.19 -6.25 -19.92
N LEU A 263 9.15 -6.74 -20.69
CA LEU A 263 10.11 -5.89 -21.39
C LEU A 263 9.38 -5.12 -22.48
N THR A 264 9.55 -3.81 -22.47
CA THR A 264 9.09 -2.94 -23.54
C THR A 264 9.78 -3.38 -24.84
N PRO A 265 9.04 -3.66 -25.91
CA PRO A 265 9.61 -4.11 -27.17
C PRO A 265 10.77 -3.22 -27.63
N SER A 266 11.92 -3.84 -27.89
CA SER A 266 13.17 -3.13 -28.17
C SER A 266 13.92 -3.77 -29.34
N THR A 267 14.43 -2.97 -30.27
CA THR A 267 15.15 -3.47 -31.44
C THR A 267 16.57 -3.86 -31.07
N VAL A 268 16.98 -5.06 -31.49
CA VAL A 268 18.34 -5.58 -31.37
C VAL A 268 18.89 -5.83 -32.76
N GLU A 269 20.14 -5.43 -32.98
CA GLU A 269 20.86 -5.70 -34.23
C GLU A 269 22.08 -6.58 -33.92
N VAL A 270 22.15 -7.73 -34.58
CA VAL A 270 23.29 -8.64 -34.52
C VAL A 270 23.85 -8.85 -35.91
N ARG A 271 25.11 -9.27 -35.98
CA ARG A 271 25.77 -9.62 -37.23
C ARG A 271 26.34 -11.02 -37.12
N VAL A 272 26.22 -11.79 -38.20
CA VAL A 272 26.83 -13.11 -38.34
C VAL A 272 27.77 -13.12 -39.53
N LYS A 273 28.97 -13.68 -39.32
CA LYS A 273 29.95 -13.89 -40.38
C LYS A 273 30.39 -15.34 -40.42
N GLY A 274 30.69 -15.82 -41.61
CA GLY A 274 31.23 -17.16 -41.79
C GLY A 274 31.51 -17.45 -43.25
N ARG A 275 31.63 -18.74 -43.55
CA ARG A 275 31.80 -19.24 -44.92
C ARG A 275 30.76 -20.30 -45.22
N TYR A 276 30.30 -20.32 -46.47
CA TYR A 276 29.36 -21.33 -46.93
C TYR A 276 29.81 -21.93 -48.26
N ARG A 277 29.35 -23.15 -48.53
CA ARG A 277 29.40 -23.79 -49.84
C ARG A 277 28.00 -23.77 -50.44
N ASP A 278 27.91 -23.21 -51.63
CA ASP A 278 26.65 -23.19 -52.39
C ASP A 278 26.24 -24.61 -52.76
N ILE A 279 25.01 -25.00 -52.39
CA ILE A 279 24.54 -26.38 -52.54
C ILE A 279 24.34 -26.80 -54.02
N VAL A 280 24.25 -25.83 -54.94
CA VAL A 280 24.00 -26.07 -56.37
C VAL A 280 25.32 -26.10 -57.16
N THR A 281 26.21 -25.14 -56.89
CA THR A 281 27.42 -24.89 -57.67
C THR A 281 28.68 -25.43 -57.01
N ALA A 282 28.62 -25.80 -55.73
CA ALA A 282 29.74 -26.18 -54.88
C ALA A 282 30.83 -25.10 -54.72
N ALA A 283 30.57 -23.85 -55.13
CA ALA A 283 31.46 -22.73 -54.91
C ALA A 283 31.47 -22.32 -53.43
N GLU A 284 32.64 -21.93 -52.93
CA GLU A 284 32.80 -21.44 -51.55
C GLU A 284 32.78 -19.91 -51.52
N HIS A 285 32.05 -19.35 -50.56
CA HIS A 285 31.87 -17.91 -50.39
C HIS A 285 31.93 -17.53 -48.92
N ASP A 286 32.35 -16.29 -48.65
CA ASP A 286 32.19 -15.66 -47.33
C ASP A 286 30.82 -14.98 -47.28
N PHE A 287 30.21 -14.93 -46.09
CA PHE A 287 29.00 -14.14 -45.84
C PHE A 287 29.17 -13.23 -44.62
N ASP A 288 28.49 -12.09 -44.64
CA ASP A 288 28.44 -11.07 -43.58
C ASP A 288 27.04 -10.47 -43.55
N GLU A 289 26.20 -11.03 -42.70
CA GLU A 289 24.77 -10.74 -42.65
C GLU A 289 24.41 -10.00 -41.38
N LYS A 290 23.55 -8.99 -41.51
CA LYS A 290 22.97 -8.24 -40.39
C LYS A 290 21.54 -8.68 -40.16
N LEU A 291 21.21 -9.01 -38.91
CA LEU A 291 19.87 -9.38 -38.49
C LEU A 291 19.34 -8.34 -37.52
N SER A 292 18.09 -7.93 -37.74
CA SER A 292 17.37 -7.00 -36.89
C SER A 292 16.07 -7.63 -36.43
N PHE A 293 15.85 -7.68 -35.13
CA PHE A 293 14.66 -8.28 -34.53
C PHE A 293 14.17 -7.47 -33.34
N VAL A 294 12.90 -7.68 -32.97
CA VAL A 294 12.32 -7.06 -31.77
C VAL A 294 12.42 -8.04 -30.61
N LEU A 295 13.20 -7.66 -29.60
CA LEU A 295 13.29 -8.34 -28.32
C LEU A 295 12.13 -7.89 -27.42
N GLY A 296 11.42 -8.86 -26.88
CA GLY A 296 10.54 -8.71 -25.73
C GLY A 296 10.85 -9.79 -24.70
N GLY A 297 9.99 -9.93 -23.70
CA GLY A 297 10.12 -10.99 -22.71
C GLY A 297 9.32 -10.69 -21.46
N SER A 298 9.11 -11.71 -20.64
CA SER A 298 8.42 -11.59 -19.36
C SER A 298 9.43 -11.54 -18.21
N VAL A 299 9.11 -10.74 -17.20
CA VAL A 299 9.88 -10.62 -15.97
C VAL A 299 9.04 -11.17 -14.82
N VAL A 300 9.65 -12.02 -14.01
CA VAL A 300 9.00 -12.58 -12.82
C VAL A 300 9.80 -12.19 -11.59
N VAL A 301 9.12 -11.58 -10.62
CA VAL A 301 9.70 -11.27 -9.30
C VAL A 301 9.10 -12.21 -8.26
N LYS A 302 9.91 -13.10 -7.71
CA LYS A 302 9.50 -14.06 -6.65
C LYS A 302 10.50 -14.01 -5.52
N SER A 303 10.03 -13.70 -4.30
CA SER A 303 10.87 -13.71 -3.08
C SER A 303 12.18 -12.92 -3.22
N SER A 304 12.12 -11.74 -3.87
CA SER A 304 13.28 -10.89 -4.19
C SER A 304 14.28 -11.47 -5.20
N GLN A 305 13.91 -12.52 -5.94
CA GLN A 305 14.63 -12.98 -7.12
C GLN A 305 13.92 -12.50 -8.39
N VAL A 306 14.71 -11.98 -9.32
CA VAL A 306 14.25 -11.51 -10.63
C VAL A 306 14.66 -12.54 -11.66
N SER A 307 13.71 -12.99 -12.48
CA SER A 307 13.96 -13.87 -13.62
C SER A 307 13.41 -13.22 -14.88
N PHE A 308 14.22 -13.19 -15.94
CA PHE A 308 13.82 -12.73 -17.26
C PHE A 308 13.75 -13.90 -18.25
N GLU A 309 12.63 -14.00 -18.98
CA GLU A 309 12.45 -14.98 -20.06
C GLU A 309 12.36 -14.24 -21.42
N PRO A 310 13.42 -14.31 -22.26
CA PRO A 310 13.46 -13.60 -23.53
C PRO A 310 12.48 -14.18 -24.56
N ARG A 311 11.91 -13.31 -25.39
CA ARG A 311 11.02 -13.67 -26.50
C ARG A 311 11.30 -12.82 -27.74
N ARG A 312 11.40 -13.45 -28.91
CA ARG A 312 11.37 -12.72 -30.20
C ARG A 312 9.92 -12.37 -30.52
N LEU A 313 9.63 -11.08 -30.71
CA LEU A 313 8.28 -10.63 -31.06
C LEU A 313 8.06 -10.53 -32.58
N GLY A 314 9.15 -10.45 -33.35
CA GLY A 314 9.11 -10.41 -34.81
C GLY A 314 10.40 -9.84 -35.40
N ASP A 315 10.41 -9.70 -36.72
CA ASP A 315 11.55 -9.22 -37.51
C ASP A 315 11.33 -7.78 -37.92
N VAL A 316 12.42 -7.02 -37.99
CA VAL A 316 12.40 -5.64 -38.47
C VAL A 316 13.12 -5.57 -39.80
N THR A 317 12.39 -5.33 -40.88
CA THR A 317 12.98 -4.94 -42.15
C THR A 317 13.41 -3.49 -42.06
N ILE A 318 14.73 -3.25 -41.97
CA ILE A 318 15.27 -1.91 -42.12
C ILE A 318 15.40 -1.65 -43.63
N ALA A 319 14.70 -0.64 -44.12
CA ALA A 319 14.81 -0.14 -45.49
C ALA A 319 16.13 0.60 -45.73
#